data_AF-A0A812QNW7-F1
#
_entry.id   AF-A0A812QNW7-F1
#
_cell.length_a   1.000
_cell.length_b   1.000
_cell.length_c   1.000
_cell.angle_alpha   90.00
_cell.angle_beta   90.00
_cell.angle_gamma   90.00
#
_symmetry.space_group_name_H-M   'P 1'
#
loop_
_entity.id
_entity.type
_entity.pdbx_description
1 polymer ?
#
loop_
_entity_poly.entity_id
_entity_poly.type
_entity_poly.pdbx_seq_one_letter_code
_entity_poly.pdbx_strand_id
1 'polypeptide(L)'
;MSFFMSDRLAWAVKNEMELQRRVCAERPFSAEKLNTQHFEARFADQAKEEAKKAEADAQRHLEECQARAKAGEEALSRAEASGKRVEQLLQESQAEVTRMHKDHEECQARAQAAEEALRPDASAKKTEQLFVETQAKVKKAEAKETEASLHSETATWGSWRYFVAVPFLLLCFWEFAPRCFGRSLASFLCPARNYAFGTEASLKRRMDAQDKAVKQLKEDVDAIKDQLCRSKQQIPISGMRQQLMAAVDSDQGVRQSSEPIAMQQSETCSEVWSHTSWLEISEREEFETNSLSKISAGGTDSPEPCCYLQESLFLAEDKGKYIPGFALYEGCKISAADGTVIRVPELHRAEKTLILRAGSAVLQVTPDHRIPLPTGDTVPADMLRIGQEVMVQNTPTQLTSVELSSVPVNVLKLAFDPDLPVEVLVPLPAIQSKVKRACEEGAPAQLGAPFPGGFQHPRHGDGLPGLSLTR
;
A
#
# COMPACT_ATOMS: atom_id res chain seq x y z
N MET A 1 39.06 7.72 1.51
CA MET A 1 39.81 7.26 2.70
C MET A 1 40.60 5.96 2.47
N SER A 2 40.29 5.12 1.49
CA SER A 2 41.04 3.87 1.21
C SER A 2 42.48 4.06 0.71
N PHE A 3 42.81 5.18 0.08
CA PHE A 3 44.17 5.45 -0.42
C PHE A 3 45.24 5.66 0.67
N PHE A 4 44.87 6.09 1.88
CA PHE A 4 45.84 6.38 2.94
C PHE A 4 46.28 5.14 3.75
N MET A 5 45.56 4.02 3.69
CA MET A 5 45.92 2.81 4.42
C MET A 5 46.99 1.98 3.68
N SER A 6 47.05 2.05 2.36
CA SER A 6 48.02 1.29 1.54
C SER A 6 49.47 1.77 1.78
N ASP A 7 49.69 3.08 1.90
CA ASP A 7 51.03 3.65 2.04
C ASP A 7 51.67 3.36 3.42
N ARG A 8 50.86 3.22 4.48
CA ARG A 8 51.36 2.85 5.82
C ARG A 8 51.82 1.40 5.89
N LEU A 9 51.09 0.48 5.25
CA LEU A 9 51.49 -0.92 5.17
C LEU A 9 52.76 -1.09 4.33
N ALA A 10 52.87 -0.40 3.20
CA ALA A 10 54.07 -0.41 2.36
C ALA A 10 55.31 0.10 3.12
N TRP A 11 55.17 1.14 3.95
CA TRP A 11 56.26 1.65 4.78
C TRP A 11 56.69 0.69 5.88
N ALA A 12 55.73 0.06 6.58
CA ALA A 12 56.01 -0.90 7.64
C ALA A 12 56.77 -2.13 7.12
N VAL A 13 56.31 -2.71 6.00
CA VAL A 13 56.99 -3.86 5.37
C VAL A 13 58.41 -3.49 4.92
N LYS A 14 58.60 -2.30 4.37
CA LYS A 14 59.93 -1.83 3.93
C LYS A 14 60.91 -1.70 5.11
N ASN A 15 60.45 -1.18 6.25
CA ASN A 15 61.28 -1.02 7.44
C ASN A 15 61.65 -2.36 8.08
N GLU A 16 60.71 -3.31 8.13
CA GLU A 16 60.94 -4.67 8.62
C GLU A 16 62.01 -5.38 7.78
N MET A 17 61.93 -5.28 6.45
CA MET A 17 62.92 -5.87 5.54
C MET A 17 64.31 -5.23 5.67
N GLU A 18 64.40 -3.92 5.91
CA GLU A 18 65.68 -3.25 6.17
C GLU A 18 66.31 -3.68 7.50
N LEU A 19 65.50 -3.89 8.54
CA LEU A 19 65.96 -4.38 9.84
C LEU A 19 66.53 -5.80 9.72
N GLN A 20 65.84 -6.69 8.99
CA GLN A 20 66.32 -8.04 8.73
C GLN A 20 67.63 -8.06 7.93
N ARG A 21 67.82 -7.16 6.95
CA ARG A 21 69.10 -7.03 6.22
C ARG A 21 70.26 -6.67 7.12
N ARG A 22 70.04 -5.78 8.10
CA ARG A 22 71.10 -5.36 9.05
C ARG A 22 71.51 -6.52 9.97
N VAL A 23 70.55 -7.26 10.49
CA VAL A 23 70.82 -8.41 11.37
C VAL A 23 71.59 -9.52 10.63
N CYS A 24 71.31 -9.74 9.35
CA CYS A 24 72.00 -10.74 8.53
C CYS A 24 73.43 -10.33 8.11
N ALA A 25 73.79 -9.04 8.20
CA ALA A 25 75.11 -8.55 7.77
C ALA A 25 76.24 -8.85 8.79
N GLU A 26 75.91 -9.15 10.05
CA GLU A 26 76.88 -9.24 11.15
C GLU A 26 77.37 -10.66 11.50
N ARG A 27 76.92 -11.73 10.80
CA ARG A 27 77.37 -13.10 11.09
C ARG A 27 78.44 -13.62 10.11
N PRO A 28 79.54 -14.24 10.59
CA PRO A 28 80.58 -14.81 9.74
C PRO A 28 80.08 -16.06 8.98
N PHE A 29 80.19 -16.00 7.66
CA PHE A 29 79.69 -16.95 6.67
C PHE A 29 80.73 -18.03 6.31
N SER A 30 80.41 -19.33 6.43
CA SER A 30 81.09 -20.33 5.57
C SER A 30 80.37 -21.66 5.26
N ALA A 31 79.20 -21.99 5.82
CA ALA A 31 78.45 -23.20 5.40
C ALA A 31 76.94 -23.02 5.27
N GLU A 32 76.37 -21.98 5.90
CA GLU A 32 74.92 -21.74 5.96
C GLU A 32 74.34 -21.20 4.64
N LYS A 33 75.16 -20.52 3.82
CA LYS A 33 74.77 -19.89 2.53
C LYS A 33 74.16 -20.85 1.50
N LEU A 34 74.70 -22.07 1.41
CA LEU A 34 74.26 -23.06 0.43
C LEU A 34 72.89 -23.65 0.78
N ASN A 35 72.56 -23.76 2.08
CA ASN A 35 71.27 -24.28 2.51
C ASN A 35 70.16 -23.23 2.38
N THR A 36 70.48 -21.95 2.65
CA THR A 36 69.53 -20.85 2.47
C THR A 36 69.12 -20.66 1.01
N GLN A 37 70.06 -20.72 0.06
CA GLN A 37 69.74 -20.58 -1.38
C GLN A 37 68.83 -21.68 -1.90
N HIS A 38 69.01 -22.92 -1.45
CA HIS A 38 68.15 -24.03 -1.86
C HIS A 38 66.75 -23.93 -1.23
N PHE A 39 66.64 -23.40 -0.01
CA PHE A 39 65.36 -23.12 0.64
C PHE A 39 64.62 -22.00 -0.12
N GLU A 40 65.27 -20.86 -0.36
CA GLU A 40 64.69 -19.73 -1.11
C GLU A 40 64.17 -20.14 -2.49
N ALA A 41 64.90 -20.99 -3.22
CA ALA A 41 64.45 -21.52 -4.51
C ALA A 41 63.15 -22.32 -4.40
N ARG A 42 63.00 -23.18 -3.37
CA ARG A 42 61.77 -23.95 -3.15
C ARG A 42 60.57 -23.08 -2.79
N PHE A 43 60.75 -22.04 -1.97
CA PHE A 43 59.67 -21.09 -1.67
C PHE A 43 59.27 -20.29 -2.90
N ALA A 44 60.23 -19.89 -3.73
CA ALA A 44 59.93 -19.19 -4.98
C ALA A 44 59.12 -20.06 -5.95
N ASP A 45 59.44 -21.35 -6.06
CA ASP A 45 58.69 -22.27 -6.91
C ASP A 45 57.30 -22.59 -6.35
N GLN A 46 57.17 -22.77 -5.03
CA GLN A 46 55.86 -22.94 -4.38
C GLN A 46 54.98 -21.70 -4.55
N ALA A 47 55.53 -20.50 -4.33
CA ALA A 47 54.80 -19.24 -4.50
C ALA A 47 54.34 -19.04 -5.96
N LYS A 48 55.15 -19.46 -6.95
CA LYS A 48 54.75 -19.42 -8.36
C LYS A 48 53.59 -20.36 -8.67
N GLU A 49 53.60 -21.58 -8.13
CA GLU A 49 52.51 -22.55 -8.34
C GLU A 49 51.23 -22.12 -7.61
N GLU A 50 51.33 -21.57 -6.41
CA GLU A 50 50.19 -20.97 -5.70
C GLU A 50 49.62 -19.76 -6.45
N ALA A 51 50.47 -18.90 -7.01
CA ALA A 51 50.04 -17.77 -7.82
C ALA A 51 49.31 -18.20 -9.10
N LYS A 52 49.83 -19.20 -9.82
CA LYS A 52 49.16 -19.77 -11.00
C LYS A 52 47.82 -20.40 -10.65
N LYS A 53 47.75 -21.11 -9.53
CA LYS A 53 46.50 -21.71 -9.05
C LYS A 53 45.47 -20.62 -8.70
N ALA A 54 45.89 -19.58 -7.99
CA ALA A 54 45.02 -18.45 -7.67
C ALA A 54 44.52 -17.72 -8.92
N GLU A 55 45.37 -17.56 -9.94
CA GLU A 55 45.00 -16.99 -11.24
C GLU A 55 43.96 -17.87 -11.96
N ALA A 56 44.17 -19.19 -11.99
CA ALA A 56 43.22 -20.13 -12.59
C ALA A 56 41.85 -20.12 -11.87
N ASP A 57 41.86 -20.09 -10.53
CA ASP A 57 40.64 -20.02 -9.72
C ASP A 57 39.91 -18.68 -9.94
N ALA A 58 40.64 -17.57 -10.04
CA ALA A 58 40.08 -16.25 -10.36
C ALA A 58 39.46 -16.22 -11.76
N GLN A 59 40.10 -16.83 -12.74
CA GLN A 59 39.59 -16.90 -14.10
C GLN A 59 38.31 -17.76 -14.19
N ARG A 60 38.28 -18.90 -13.48
CA ARG A 60 37.07 -19.71 -13.35
C ARG A 60 35.91 -18.94 -12.71
N HIS A 61 36.19 -18.20 -11.63
CA HIS A 61 35.18 -17.35 -10.99
C HIS A 61 34.65 -16.25 -11.93
N LEU A 62 35.52 -15.65 -12.75
CA LEU A 62 35.11 -14.67 -13.74
C LEU A 62 34.18 -15.28 -14.80
N GLU A 63 34.50 -16.48 -15.30
CA GLU A 63 33.65 -17.20 -16.26
C GLU A 63 32.28 -17.57 -15.65
N GLU A 64 32.24 -18.03 -14.40
CA GLU A 64 30.98 -18.31 -13.69
C GLU A 64 30.13 -17.04 -13.51
N CYS A 65 30.75 -15.90 -13.18
CA CYS A 65 30.07 -14.62 -13.08
C CYS A 65 29.51 -14.15 -14.43
N GLN A 66 30.27 -14.31 -15.52
CA GLN A 66 29.82 -13.98 -16.87
C GLN A 66 28.64 -14.87 -17.32
N ALA A 67 28.71 -16.17 -17.03
CA ALA A 67 27.61 -17.10 -17.33
C ALA A 67 26.32 -16.73 -16.58
N ARG A 68 26.43 -16.34 -15.30
CA ARG A 68 25.29 -15.87 -14.50
C ARG A 68 24.72 -14.56 -15.02
N ALA A 69 25.56 -13.61 -15.43
CA ALA A 69 25.12 -12.35 -16.02
C ALA A 69 24.30 -12.61 -17.30
N LYS A 70 24.81 -13.46 -18.20
CA LYS A 70 24.12 -13.85 -19.43
C LYS A 70 22.78 -14.54 -19.15
N ALA A 71 22.74 -15.48 -18.19
CA ALA A 71 21.49 -16.12 -17.79
C ALA A 71 20.47 -15.11 -17.21
N GLY A 72 20.95 -14.09 -16.50
CA GLY A 72 20.13 -12.97 -16.01
C GLY A 72 19.53 -12.13 -17.14
N GLU A 73 20.31 -11.78 -18.15
CA GLU A 73 19.83 -11.06 -19.34
C GLU A 73 18.77 -11.86 -20.11
N GLU A 74 18.98 -13.16 -20.32
CA GLU A 74 18.00 -14.03 -20.95
C GLU A 74 16.69 -14.14 -20.13
N ALA A 75 16.80 -14.19 -18.80
CA ALA A 75 15.63 -14.20 -17.92
C ALA A 75 14.86 -12.88 -17.98
N LEU A 76 15.56 -11.74 -18.03
CA LEU A 76 14.95 -10.42 -18.19
C LEU A 76 14.22 -10.31 -19.54
N SER A 77 14.85 -10.76 -20.62
CA SER A 77 14.22 -10.76 -21.95
C SER A 77 12.95 -11.63 -22.00
N ARG A 78 12.95 -12.80 -21.34
CA ARG A 78 11.73 -13.63 -21.20
C ARG A 78 10.64 -12.94 -20.38
N ALA A 79 11.00 -12.22 -19.33
CA ALA A 79 10.06 -11.46 -18.50
C ALA A 79 9.43 -10.31 -19.30
N GLU A 80 10.23 -9.56 -20.06
CA GLU A 80 9.74 -8.50 -20.95
C GLU A 80 8.79 -9.03 -22.03
N ALA A 81 9.12 -10.16 -22.66
CA ALA A 81 8.26 -10.81 -23.63
C ALA A 81 6.92 -11.25 -23.01
N SER A 82 6.96 -11.76 -21.78
CA SER A 82 5.76 -12.13 -21.02
C SER A 82 4.91 -10.89 -20.67
N GLY A 83 5.56 -9.79 -20.26
CA GLY A 83 4.90 -8.51 -19.99
C GLY A 83 4.15 -7.98 -21.21
N LYS A 84 4.77 -7.99 -22.39
CA LYS A 84 4.13 -7.60 -23.66
C LYS A 84 2.90 -8.45 -23.99
N ARG A 85 2.95 -9.76 -23.69
CA ARG A 85 1.82 -10.67 -23.90
C ARG A 85 0.65 -10.33 -22.95
N VAL A 86 0.93 -10.02 -21.69
CA VAL A 86 -0.11 -9.60 -20.74
C VAL A 86 -0.73 -8.27 -21.17
N GLU A 87 0.08 -7.32 -21.62
CA GLU A 87 -0.41 -6.05 -22.14
C GLU A 87 -1.30 -6.22 -23.38
N GLN A 88 -0.93 -7.11 -24.31
CA GLN A 88 -1.77 -7.45 -25.46
C GLN A 88 -3.12 -8.06 -25.03
N LEU A 89 -3.12 -9.01 -24.10
CA LEU A 89 -4.35 -9.61 -23.58
C LEU A 89 -5.26 -8.58 -22.90
N LEU A 90 -4.66 -7.60 -22.20
CA LEU A 90 -5.41 -6.51 -21.59
C LEU A 90 -6.08 -5.62 -22.65
N GLN A 91 -5.37 -5.29 -23.73
CA GLN A 91 -5.93 -4.54 -24.85
C GLN A 91 -7.07 -5.31 -25.55
N GLU A 92 -6.90 -6.61 -25.77
CA GLU A 92 -7.94 -7.48 -26.33
C GLU A 92 -9.18 -7.53 -25.42
N SER A 93 -9.00 -7.66 -24.10
CA SER A 93 -10.09 -7.64 -23.14
C SER A 93 -10.82 -6.30 -23.11
N GLN A 94 -10.10 -5.17 -23.19
CA GLN A 94 -10.72 -3.83 -23.24
C GLN A 94 -11.52 -3.62 -24.53
N ALA A 95 -11.02 -4.11 -25.66
CA ALA A 95 -11.75 -4.09 -26.93
C ALA A 95 -13.04 -4.93 -26.85
N GLU A 96 -13.00 -6.10 -26.20
CA GLU A 96 -14.19 -6.93 -26.00
C GLU A 96 -15.23 -6.24 -25.09
N VAL A 97 -14.82 -5.63 -23.98
CA VAL A 97 -15.72 -4.87 -23.10
C VAL A 97 -16.37 -3.71 -23.85
N THR A 98 -15.59 -3.00 -24.67
CA THR A 98 -16.11 -1.89 -25.50
C THR A 98 -17.15 -2.40 -26.51
N ARG A 99 -16.92 -3.56 -27.12
CA ARG A 99 -17.90 -4.21 -28.02
C ARG A 99 -19.18 -4.59 -27.26
N MET A 100 -19.05 -5.18 -26.08
CA MET A 100 -20.21 -5.55 -25.25
C MET A 100 -21.04 -4.32 -24.82
N HIS A 101 -20.38 -3.20 -24.52
CA HIS A 101 -21.06 -1.96 -24.18
C HIS A 101 -21.90 -1.44 -25.35
N LYS A 102 -21.32 -1.43 -26.56
CA LYS A 102 -22.05 -1.06 -27.78
C LYS A 102 -23.24 -1.97 -28.05
N ASP A 103 -23.07 -3.29 -27.92
CA ASP A 103 -24.16 -4.25 -28.09
C ASP A 103 -25.29 -4.02 -27.06
N HIS A 104 -24.94 -3.63 -25.82
CA HIS A 104 -25.89 -3.27 -24.78
C HIS A 104 -26.68 -2.00 -25.12
N GLU A 105 -26.01 -0.94 -25.59
CA GLU A 105 -26.65 0.30 -26.05
C GLU A 105 -27.63 0.03 -27.21
N GLU A 106 -27.23 -0.79 -28.20
CA GLU A 106 -28.11 -1.20 -29.30
C GLU A 106 -29.33 -2.00 -28.80
N CYS A 107 -29.13 -2.87 -27.81
CA CYS A 107 -30.22 -3.63 -27.20
C CYS A 107 -31.18 -2.71 -26.43
N GLN A 108 -30.66 -1.74 -25.69
CA GLN A 108 -31.44 -0.75 -24.96
C GLN A 108 -32.26 0.13 -25.91
N ALA A 109 -31.67 0.59 -27.02
CA ALA A 109 -32.38 1.35 -28.04
C ALA A 109 -33.53 0.56 -28.68
N ARG A 110 -33.34 -0.74 -28.95
CA ARG A 110 -34.40 -1.63 -29.44
C ARG A 110 -35.51 -1.83 -28.42
N ALA A 111 -35.16 -1.97 -27.13
CA ALA A 111 -36.14 -2.11 -26.06
C ALA A 111 -37.00 -0.85 -25.93
N GLN A 112 -36.39 0.34 -25.97
CA GLN A 112 -37.11 1.62 -25.95
C GLN A 112 -38.01 1.80 -27.17
N ALA A 113 -37.54 1.44 -28.37
CA ALA A 113 -38.36 1.49 -29.58
C ALA A 113 -39.56 0.53 -29.51
N ALA A 114 -39.39 -0.65 -28.92
CA ALA A 114 -40.47 -1.60 -28.70
C ALA A 114 -41.48 -1.10 -27.65
N GLU A 115 -41.01 -0.47 -26.58
CA GLU A 115 -41.86 0.15 -25.56
C GLU A 115 -42.70 1.29 -26.16
N GLU A 116 -42.09 2.16 -26.96
CA GLU A 116 -42.81 3.25 -27.63
C GLU A 116 -43.80 2.72 -28.67
N ALA A 117 -43.50 1.62 -29.37
CA ALA A 117 -44.43 0.95 -30.28
C ALA A 117 -45.61 0.27 -29.56
N LEU A 118 -45.40 -0.19 -28.32
CA LEU A 118 -46.45 -0.77 -27.47
C LEU A 118 -47.26 0.29 -26.71
N ARG A 119 -46.81 1.55 -26.74
CA ARG A 119 -47.52 2.66 -26.12
C ARG A 119 -48.90 2.74 -26.77
N PRO A 120 -49.98 2.50 -26.01
CA PRO A 120 -51.30 2.38 -26.60
C PRO A 120 -51.64 3.69 -27.30
N ASP A 121 -51.93 3.59 -28.60
CA ASP A 121 -52.43 4.71 -29.40
C ASP A 121 -53.54 5.43 -28.63
N ALA A 122 -53.65 6.75 -28.80
CA ALA A 122 -54.63 7.61 -28.11
C ALA A 122 -56.10 7.11 -28.16
N SER A 123 -56.39 6.12 -29.00
CA SER A 123 -57.55 5.23 -28.99
C SER A 123 -57.87 4.57 -27.64
N ALA A 124 -56.87 4.15 -26.85
CA ALA A 124 -57.09 3.53 -25.53
C ALA A 124 -57.66 4.52 -24.51
N LYS A 125 -57.25 5.81 -24.58
CA LYS A 125 -57.86 6.87 -23.77
C LYS A 125 -59.32 7.10 -24.14
N LYS A 126 -59.69 6.94 -25.42
CA LYS A 126 -61.08 7.07 -25.86
C LYS A 126 -61.97 5.93 -25.34
N THR A 127 -61.44 4.71 -25.25
CA THR A 127 -62.17 3.57 -24.67
C THR A 127 -62.31 3.66 -23.16
N GLU A 128 -61.28 4.14 -22.45
CA GLU A 128 -61.36 4.43 -21.02
C GLU A 128 -62.36 5.56 -20.72
N GLN A 129 -62.38 6.61 -21.55
CA GLN A 129 -63.33 7.72 -21.44
C GLN A 129 -64.78 7.27 -21.73
N LEU A 130 -64.99 6.42 -22.74
CA LEU A 130 -66.29 5.79 -23.02
C LEU A 130 -66.74 4.87 -21.86
N PHE A 131 -65.82 4.15 -21.23
CA PHE A 131 -66.14 3.30 -20.08
C PHE A 131 -66.59 4.12 -18.87
N VAL A 132 -65.90 5.21 -18.55
CA VAL A 132 -66.29 6.14 -17.48
C VAL A 132 -67.64 6.79 -17.77
N GLU A 133 -67.88 7.22 -19.01
CA GLU A 133 -69.18 7.78 -19.42
C GLU A 133 -70.31 6.75 -19.27
N THR A 134 -70.04 5.48 -19.59
CA THR A 134 -71.01 4.39 -19.47
C THR A 134 -71.32 4.08 -18.00
N GLN A 135 -70.32 4.04 -17.12
CA GLN A 135 -70.54 3.88 -15.68
C GLN A 135 -71.38 5.03 -15.09
N ALA A 136 -71.14 6.26 -15.53
CA ALA A 136 -71.92 7.41 -15.08
C ALA A 136 -73.40 7.30 -15.50
N LYS A 137 -73.66 6.78 -16.72
CA LYS A 137 -75.03 6.53 -17.21
C LYS A 137 -75.73 5.41 -16.42
N VAL A 138 -75.02 4.33 -16.08
CA VAL A 138 -75.56 3.23 -15.27
C VAL A 138 -75.94 3.71 -13.87
N LYS A 139 -75.04 4.42 -13.17
CA LYS A 139 -75.33 4.98 -11.83
C LYS A 139 -76.53 5.94 -11.85
N LYS A 140 -76.68 6.72 -12.92
CA LYS A 140 -77.82 7.64 -13.07
C LYS A 140 -79.13 6.91 -13.35
N ALA A 141 -79.09 5.74 -14.02
CA ALA A 141 -80.25 4.90 -14.22
C ALA A 141 -80.66 4.19 -12.91
N GLU A 142 -79.69 3.67 -12.15
CA GLU A 142 -79.93 3.05 -10.83
C GLU A 142 -80.56 4.04 -9.84
N ALA A 143 -80.07 5.28 -9.78
CA ALA A 143 -80.66 6.33 -8.94
C ALA A 143 -82.13 6.64 -9.30
N LYS A 144 -82.47 6.54 -10.59
CA LYS A 144 -83.82 6.78 -11.10
C LYS A 144 -84.77 5.61 -10.81
N GLU A 145 -84.25 4.39 -10.75
CA GLU A 145 -84.99 3.18 -10.38
C GLU A 145 -85.26 3.15 -8.86
N THR A 146 -84.34 3.64 -8.03
CA THR A 146 -84.56 3.78 -6.59
C THR A 146 -85.62 4.84 -6.24
N GLU A 147 -85.76 5.91 -7.02
CA GLU A 147 -86.85 6.87 -6.84
C GLU A 147 -88.21 6.31 -7.29
N ALA A 148 -88.25 5.46 -8.32
CA ALA A 148 -89.48 4.79 -8.76
C ALA A 148 -89.94 3.69 -7.77
N SER A 149 -89.00 3.03 -7.08
CA SER A 149 -89.31 2.02 -6.06
C SER A 149 -89.83 2.60 -4.74
N LEU A 150 -89.61 3.90 -4.47
CA LEU A 150 -90.09 4.55 -3.23
C LEU A 150 -91.57 5.01 -3.31
N HIS A 151 -92.25 4.74 -4.42
CA HIS A 151 -93.67 5.06 -4.62
C HIS A 151 -94.58 3.83 -4.81
N SER A 152 -94.08 2.61 -4.57
CA SER A 152 -94.90 1.40 -4.65
C SER A 152 -94.72 0.42 -3.48
N GLU A 153 -94.60 0.94 -2.24
CA GLU A 153 -94.77 0.12 -1.03
C GLU A 153 -96.12 0.40 -0.34
N THR A 154 -97.21 0.01 -1.01
CA THR A 154 -98.35 -0.61 -0.34
C THR A 154 -98.94 -1.68 -1.25
N ALA A 155 -98.36 -2.89 -1.21
CA ALA A 155 -99.09 -4.16 -1.19
C ALA A 155 -98.18 -5.34 -1.57
N THR A 156 -98.44 -6.46 -0.90
CA THR A 156 -98.03 -7.83 -1.22
C THR A 156 -96.61 -8.26 -0.84
N TRP A 157 -96.53 -8.75 0.40
CA TRP A 157 -95.62 -9.83 0.77
C TRP A 157 -95.91 -11.05 -0.11
N GLY A 158 -94.99 -11.39 -1.02
CA GLY A 158 -95.10 -12.65 -1.75
C GLY A 158 -94.22 -12.77 -2.98
N SER A 159 -92.89 -12.75 -2.83
CA SER A 159 -92.01 -13.54 -3.73
C SER A 159 -90.55 -13.52 -3.25
N TRP A 160 -90.24 -14.29 -2.21
CA TRP A 160 -88.87 -14.61 -1.80
C TRP A 160 -88.20 -15.68 -2.70
N ARG A 161 -88.58 -15.75 -4.00
CA ARG A 161 -88.07 -16.78 -4.92
C ARG A 161 -87.09 -16.29 -5.99
N TYR A 162 -86.84 -14.99 -6.11
CA TYR A 162 -85.92 -14.46 -7.13
C TYR A 162 -84.60 -13.89 -6.60
N PHE A 163 -84.45 -13.73 -5.28
CA PHE A 163 -83.23 -13.16 -4.67
C PHE A 163 -82.03 -14.12 -4.61
N VAL A 164 -82.19 -15.38 -5.02
CA VAL A 164 -81.10 -16.38 -5.06
C VAL A 164 -80.49 -16.54 -6.46
N ALA A 165 -81.13 -16.03 -7.51
CA ALA A 165 -80.66 -16.25 -8.89
C ALA A 165 -79.55 -15.26 -9.34
N VAL A 166 -79.55 -14.02 -8.84
CA VAL A 166 -78.60 -12.98 -9.27
C VAL A 166 -77.17 -13.20 -8.75
N PRO A 167 -76.94 -13.62 -7.48
CA PRO A 167 -75.59 -13.95 -7.02
C PRO A 167 -75.02 -15.20 -7.72
N PHE A 168 -75.88 -16.15 -8.10
CA PHE A 168 -75.49 -17.39 -8.76
C PHE A 168 -75.04 -17.16 -10.21
N LEU A 169 -75.67 -16.23 -10.93
CA LEU A 169 -75.26 -15.87 -12.30
C LEU A 169 -73.95 -15.06 -12.34
N LEU A 170 -73.67 -14.23 -11.32
CA LEU A 170 -72.40 -13.51 -11.20
C LEU A 170 -71.22 -14.44 -10.86
N LEU A 171 -71.45 -15.46 -10.01
CA LEU A 171 -70.47 -16.52 -9.74
C LEU A 171 -70.18 -17.39 -10.99
N CYS A 172 -71.20 -17.72 -11.78
CA CYS A 172 -71.01 -18.42 -13.05
C CYS A 172 -70.21 -17.60 -14.07
N PHE A 173 -70.37 -16.28 -14.11
CA PHE A 173 -69.59 -15.42 -15.02
C PHE A 173 -68.11 -15.33 -14.64
N TRP A 174 -67.79 -15.41 -13.34
CA TRP A 174 -66.40 -15.36 -12.87
C TRP A 174 -65.63 -16.66 -13.12
N GLU A 175 -66.31 -17.82 -13.12
CA GLU A 175 -65.70 -19.09 -13.53
C GLU A 175 -65.64 -19.31 -15.04
N PHE A 176 -66.49 -18.63 -15.83
CA PHE A 176 -66.52 -18.83 -17.30
C PHE A 176 -65.58 -17.89 -18.07
N ALA A 177 -65.29 -16.69 -17.53
CA ALA A 177 -64.40 -15.73 -18.17
C ALA A 177 -62.95 -16.25 -18.45
N PRO A 178 -62.33 -17.08 -17.58
CA PRO A 178 -60.99 -17.62 -17.86
C PRO A 178 -60.98 -18.69 -18.97
N ARG A 179 -62.12 -19.32 -19.28
CA ARG A 179 -62.18 -20.44 -20.25
C ARG A 179 -62.48 -20.02 -21.67
N CYS A 180 -63.20 -18.91 -21.89
CA CYS A 180 -63.52 -18.43 -23.24
C CYS A 180 -62.52 -17.39 -23.80
N PHE A 181 -61.85 -16.60 -22.94
CA PHE A 181 -60.89 -15.59 -23.39
C PHE A 181 -59.42 -15.98 -23.21
N GLY A 182 -59.12 -17.06 -22.48
CA GLY A 182 -57.75 -17.45 -22.14
C GLY A 182 -56.91 -18.08 -23.26
N ARG A 183 -57.50 -18.44 -24.41
CA ARG A 183 -56.76 -19.11 -25.51
C ARG A 183 -56.37 -18.23 -26.69
N SER A 184 -57.00 -17.08 -26.89
CA SER A 184 -56.73 -16.25 -28.08
C SER A 184 -55.71 -15.13 -27.86
N LEU A 185 -55.47 -14.70 -26.62
CA LEU A 185 -54.46 -13.66 -26.31
C LEU A 185 -53.11 -14.25 -25.86
N ALA A 186 -53.10 -15.50 -25.38
CA ALA A 186 -51.88 -16.18 -24.95
C ALA A 186 -50.96 -16.58 -26.11
N SER A 187 -51.50 -16.79 -27.33
CA SER A 187 -50.70 -17.14 -28.52
C SER A 187 -50.00 -15.94 -29.16
N PHE A 188 -50.53 -14.72 -29.01
CA PHE A 188 -49.90 -13.50 -29.54
C PHE A 188 -48.79 -12.93 -28.64
N LEU A 189 -48.75 -13.30 -27.35
CA LEU A 189 -47.72 -12.84 -26.40
C LEU A 189 -46.61 -13.86 -26.12
N CYS A 190 -46.63 -15.04 -26.75
CA CYS A 190 -45.72 -16.15 -26.42
C CYS A 190 -44.41 -16.31 -27.21
N PRO A 191 -44.08 -15.60 -28.32
CA PRO A 191 -42.73 -15.69 -28.87
C PRO A 191 -41.71 -14.83 -28.13
N ALA A 192 -42.13 -13.70 -27.52
CA ALA A 192 -41.22 -12.71 -26.95
C ALA A 192 -40.68 -13.09 -25.55
N ARG A 193 -41.43 -13.88 -24.77
CA ARG A 193 -41.07 -14.18 -23.37
C ARG A 193 -39.97 -15.25 -23.23
N ASN A 194 -39.81 -16.13 -24.23
CA ASN A 194 -38.76 -17.16 -24.21
C ASN A 194 -37.39 -16.66 -24.71
N TYR A 195 -37.33 -15.50 -25.38
CA TYR A 195 -36.05 -14.88 -25.76
C TYR A 195 -35.42 -14.04 -24.64
N ALA A 196 -36.23 -13.45 -23.75
CA ALA A 196 -35.74 -12.59 -22.67
C ALA A 196 -35.11 -13.35 -21.48
N PHE A 197 -35.60 -14.56 -21.16
CA PHE A 197 -35.07 -15.34 -20.03
C PHE A 197 -33.80 -16.14 -20.34
N GLY A 198 -33.52 -16.41 -21.63
CA GLY A 198 -32.32 -17.13 -22.04
C GLY A 198 -31.04 -16.28 -21.96
N THR A 199 -31.15 -14.97 -22.16
CA THR A 199 -29.99 -14.06 -22.24
C THR A 199 -29.43 -13.71 -20.87
N GLU A 200 -30.27 -13.54 -19.84
CA GLU A 200 -29.82 -13.17 -18.50
C GLU A 200 -29.02 -14.30 -17.82
N ALA A 201 -29.52 -15.54 -17.87
CA ALA A 201 -28.80 -16.70 -17.35
C ALA A 201 -27.51 -17.02 -18.14
N SER A 202 -27.47 -16.66 -19.42
CA SER A 202 -26.26 -16.78 -20.25
C SER A 202 -25.25 -15.68 -19.94
N LEU A 203 -25.71 -14.44 -19.73
CA LEU A 203 -24.86 -13.30 -19.38
C LEU A 203 -24.22 -13.51 -18.00
N LYS A 204 -25.02 -13.94 -17.02
CA LYS A 204 -24.54 -14.27 -15.66
C LYS A 204 -23.47 -15.35 -15.68
N ARG A 205 -23.66 -16.43 -16.46
CA ARG A 205 -22.64 -17.47 -16.63
C ARG A 205 -21.34 -16.96 -17.26
N ARG A 206 -21.41 -16.01 -18.20
CA ARG A 206 -20.22 -15.39 -18.80
C ARG A 206 -19.49 -14.49 -17.81
N MET A 207 -20.23 -13.70 -17.02
CA MET A 207 -19.65 -12.88 -15.96
C MET A 207 -18.98 -13.73 -14.88
N ASP A 208 -19.65 -14.79 -14.39
CA ASP A 208 -19.07 -15.71 -13.41
C ASP A 208 -17.82 -16.42 -13.94
N ALA A 209 -17.78 -16.71 -15.25
CA ALA A 209 -16.60 -17.29 -15.89
C ALA A 209 -15.44 -16.29 -16.01
N GLN A 210 -15.72 -15.02 -16.33
CA GLN A 210 -14.71 -13.96 -16.35
C GLN A 210 -14.16 -13.69 -14.95
N ASP A 211 -15.02 -13.65 -13.93
CA ASP A 211 -14.60 -13.39 -12.54
C ASP A 211 -13.66 -14.50 -12.02
N LYS A 212 -13.97 -15.76 -12.37
CA LYS A 212 -13.06 -16.90 -12.12
C LYS A 212 -11.72 -16.77 -12.85
N ALA A 213 -11.72 -16.33 -14.11
CA ALA A 213 -10.50 -16.15 -14.88
C ALA A 213 -9.61 -15.03 -14.32
N VAL A 214 -10.21 -13.92 -13.90
CA VAL A 214 -9.49 -12.81 -13.23
C VAL A 214 -8.90 -13.26 -11.91
N LYS A 215 -9.66 -14.04 -11.12
CA LYS A 215 -9.17 -14.59 -9.85
C LYS A 215 -7.98 -15.53 -10.06
N GLN A 216 -8.04 -16.41 -11.06
CA GLN A 216 -6.93 -17.30 -11.40
C GLN A 216 -5.68 -16.51 -11.84
N LEU A 217 -5.84 -15.49 -12.69
CA LEU A 217 -4.73 -14.65 -13.13
C LEU A 217 -4.05 -13.95 -11.96
N LYS A 218 -4.83 -13.50 -10.98
CA LYS A 218 -4.30 -12.87 -9.76
C LYS A 218 -3.45 -13.85 -8.94
N GLU A 219 -3.94 -15.07 -8.75
CA GLU A 219 -3.20 -16.15 -8.06
C GLU A 219 -1.89 -16.50 -8.78
N ASP A 220 -1.90 -16.54 -10.11
CA ASP A 220 -0.70 -16.81 -10.92
C ASP A 220 0.35 -15.68 -10.80
N VAL A 221 -0.10 -14.42 -10.79
CA VAL A 221 0.79 -13.26 -10.60
C VAL A 221 1.43 -13.28 -9.21
N ASP A 222 0.65 -13.58 -8.17
CA ASP A 222 1.15 -13.70 -6.80
C ASP A 222 2.17 -14.86 -6.69
N ALA A 223 1.91 -16.01 -7.33
CA ALA A 223 2.85 -17.12 -7.38
C ALA A 223 4.18 -16.77 -8.08
N ILE A 224 4.14 -16.01 -9.18
CA ILE A 224 5.34 -15.51 -9.87
C ILE A 224 6.12 -14.55 -8.97
N LYS A 225 5.42 -13.67 -8.26
CA LYS A 225 6.04 -12.72 -7.32
C LYS A 225 6.75 -13.45 -6.18
N ASP A 226 6.13 -14.49 -5.63
CA ASP A 226 6.74 -15.36 -4.61
C ASP A 226 7.98 -16.09 -5.14
N GLN A 227 7.94 -16.61 -6.37
CA GLN A 227 9.13 -17.21 -6.99
C GLN A 227 10.27 -16.21 -7.15
N LEU A 228 9.97 -14.97 -7.53
CA LEU A 228 10.96 -13.90 -7.66
C LEU A 228 11.55 -13.48 -6.29
N CYS A 229 10.74 -13.48 -5.24
CA CYS A 229 11.21 -13.25 -3.87
C CYS A 229 12.14 -14.37 -3.40
N ARG A 230 11.80 -15.64 -3.66
CA ARG A 230 12.65 -16.78 -3.32
C ARG A 230 13.97 -16.78 -4.09
N SER A 231 13.95 -16.42 -5.38
CA SER A 231 15.18 -16.34 -6.18
C SER A 231 16.10 -15.20 -5.71
N LYS A 232 15.55 -14.06 -5.29
CA LYS A 232 16.32 -12.98 -4.65
C LYS A 232 16.96 -13.41 -3.33
N GLN A 233 16.25 -14.19 -2.51
CA GLN A 233 16.79 -14.72 -1.24
C GLN A 233 17.86 -15.80 -1.44
N GLN A 234 17.83 -16.52 -2.57
CA GLN A 234 18.83 -17.53 -2.91
C GLN A 234 20.12 -16.98 -3.50
N ILE A 235 20.23 -15.67 -3.77
CA ILE A 235 21.52 -15.03 -4.07
C ILE A 235 22.23 -14.85 -2.72
N PRO A 236 23.28 -15.63 -2.40
CA PRO A 236 23.90 -15.59 -1.09
C PRO A 236 24.83 -14.37 -1.01
N ILE A 237 24.25 -13.19 -0.81
CA ILE A 237 25.01 -11.97 -0.47
C ILE A 237 25.72 -12.17 0.87
N SER A 238 25.17 -13.03 1.75
CA SER A 238 25.78 -13.44 3.01
C SER A 238 27.10 -14.21 2.84
N GLY A 239 27.27 -14.97 1.76
CA GLY A 239 28.51 -15.72 1.49
C GLY A 239 29.69 -14.80 1.18
N MET A 240 29.49 -13.80 0.31
CA MET A 240 30.51 -12.79 0.03
C MET A 240 30.76 -11.87 1.22
N ARG A 241 29.72 -11.51 1.99
CA ARG A 241 29.88 -10.65 3.17
C ARG A 241 30.57 -11.36 4.33
N GLN A 242 30.32 -12.65 4.56
CA GLN A 242 31.02 -13.44 5.58
C GLN A 242 32.48 -13.70 5.20
N GLN A 243 32.79 -13.93 3.92
CA GLN A 243 34.17 -14.04 3.45
C GLN A 243 34.93 -12.70 3.57
N LEU A 244 34.25 -11.57 3.30
CA LEU A 244 34.84 -10.24 3.45
C LEU A 244 35.02 -9.82 4.93
N MET A 245 34.06 -10.16 5.81
CA MET A 245 34.14 -9.85 7.24
C MET A 245 35.17 -10.76 7.96
N ALA A 246 35.27 -12.04 7.59
CA ALA A 246 36.31 -12.94 8.13
C ALA A 246 37.74 -12.50 7.73
N ALA A 247 37.90 -11.84 6.58
CA ALA A 247 39.18 -11.26 6.17
C ALA A 247 39.51 -9.95 6.94
N VAL A 248 38.51 -9.26 7.48
CA VAL A 248 38.67 -8.01 8.25
C VAL A 248 38.87 -8.28 9.75
N ASP A 249 38.23 -9.31 10.30
CA ASP A 249 38.32 -9.65 11.74
C ASP A 249 39.62 -10.39 12.10
N SER A 250 40.38 -10.88 11.12
CA SER A 250 41.69 -11.49 11.37
C SER A 250 42.80 -10.48 11.72
N ASP A 251 42.52 -9.17 11.69
CA ASP A 251 43.52 -8.10 11.86
C ASP A 251 43.31 -7.23 13.12
N GLN A 252 42.31 -7.54 13.97
CA GLN A 252 42.04 -6.78 15.21
C GLN A 252 42.00 -7.68 16.45
N GLY A 253 43.15 -8.27 16.78
CA GLY A 253 43.42 -8.73 18.14
C GLY A 253 44.19 -7.66 18.90
N VAL A 254 43.64 -7.17 20.03
CA VAL A 254 44.29 -6.56 21.22
C VAL A 254 43.60 -5.26 21.70
N ARG A 255 42.64 -5.39 22.63
CA ARG A 255 42.60 -4.74 23.98
C ARG A 255 41.24 -4.87 24.66
N GLN A 256 41.23 -5.49 25.85
CA GLN A 256 40.16 -5.47 26.84
C GLN A 256 40.35 -4.30 27.83
N SER A 257 39.26 -3.73 28.38
CA SER A 257 38.95 -3.69 29.83
C SER A 257 37.88 -2.63 30.25
N SER A 258 36.90 -3.09 31.07
CA SER A 258 36.18 -2.43 32.21
C SER A 258 35.36 -1.14 31.97
N GLU A 259 34.21 -0.83 32.58
CA GLU A 259 33.40 -1.32 33.74
C GLU A 259 31.99 -0.63 33.69
N PRO A 260 30.97 -1.05 34.49
CA PRO A 260 29.60 -0.51 34.42
C PRO A 260 29.26 0.47 35.56
N ILE A 261 28.46 1.51 35.27
CA ILE A 261 27.90 2.45 36.28
C ILE A 261 26.37 2.36 36.28
N ALA A 262 25.81 2.33 37.48
CA ALA A 262 24.42 2.03 37.79
C ALA A 262 23.51 3.28 37.91
N MET A 263 22.30 3.15 37.37
CA MET A 263 20.97 3.40 37.95
C MET A 263 20.75 4.60 38.90
N GLN A 264 19.87 5.53 38.50
CA GLN A 264 18.96 6.27 39.39
C GLN A 264 17.70 6.70 38.59
N GLN A 265 16.54 6.20 38.99
CA GLN A 265 15.22 6.61 38.48
C GLN A 265 14.60 7.59 39.49
N SER A 266 14.13 8.74 39.00
CA SER A 266 13.34 9.71 39.77
C SER A 266 11.88 9.67 39.30
N GLU A 267 10.99 9.37 40.23
CA GLU A 267 9.53 9.44 40.08
C GLU A 267 9.08 10.90 40.06
N THR A 268 8.45 11.35 38.96
CA THR A 268 7.33 12.33 38.93
C THR A 268 7.00 12.69 37.48
N CYS A 269 5.98 12.07 36.87
CA CYS A 269 5.36 12.59 35.63
C CYS A 269 3.95 11.97 35.42
N SER A 270 2.93 12.52 36.09
CA SER A 270 1.55 12.01 36.04
C SER A 270 0.57 12.87 35.22
N GLU A 271 1.02 13.75 34.32
CA GLU A 271 0.13 14.69 33.61
C GLU A 271 0.28 14.80 32.08
N VAL A 272 1.01 13.91 31.39
CA VAL A 272 1.35 14.10 29.94
C VAL A 272 0.81 12.99 29.03
N TRP A 273 -0.43 12.51 29.20
CA TRP A 273 -0.91 11.31 28.46
C TRP A 273 -2.08 11.56 27.52
N SER A 274 -2.46 12.80 27.27
CA SER A 274 -3.58 13.19 26.41
C SER A 274 -3.38 12.95 24.90
N HIS A 275 -2.34 12.23 24.47
CA HIS A 275 -1.84 12.29 23.10
C HIS A 275 -1.74 10.93 22.37
N THR A 276 -2.41 9.90 22.87
CA THR A 276 -2.32 8.54 22.32
C THR A 276 -3.34 8.37 21.17
N SER A 277 -2.88 8.56 19.93
CA SER A 277 -3.73 8.60 18.73
C SER A 277 -4.00 7.20 18.15
N TRP A 278 -5.04 6.55 18.66
CA TRP A 278 -5.72 5.45 17.99
C TRP A 278 -7.05 5.95 17.43
N LEU A 279 -7.43 5.49 16.24
CA LEU A 279 -8.57 6.02 15.50
C LEU A 279 -9.71 5.02 15.44
N GLU A 280 -10.81 5.29 16.11
CA GLU A 280 -12.11 4.64 15.89
C GLU A 280 -12.64 5.00 14.49
N ILE A 281 -12.84 3.99 13.64
CA ILE A 281 -13.48 4.17 12.33
C ILE A 281 -14.99 4.00 12.54
N SER A 282 -15.73 5.10 12.69
CA SER A 282 -17.20 5.05 12.70
C SER A 282 -17.74 5.03 11.27
N GLU A 283 -18.58 4.06 10.92
CA GLU A 283 -19.21 3.91 9.59
C GLU A 283 -20.34 4.94 9.30
N ARG A 284 -20.37 6.12 9.94
CA ARG A 284 -21.37 7.15 9.62
C ARG A 284 -20.86 8.11 8.55
N GLU A 285 -21.51 8.05 7.38
CA GLU A 285 -21.40 8.98 6.27
C GLU A 285 -21.93 10.38 6.64
N GLU A 286 -21.20 11.19 7.42
CA GLU A 286 -21.40 12.64 7.39
C GLU A 286 -20.04 13.36 7.29
N PHE A 287 -19.97 14.22 6.28
CA PHE A 287 -18.78 14.85 5.72
C PHE A 287 -18.30 16.01 6.61
N GLU A 288 -17.70 15.72 7.76
CA GLU A 288 -16.85 16.69 8.45
C GLU A 288 -15.38 16.36 8.19
N THR A 289 -14.64 17.37 7.71
CA THR A 289 -13.20 17.30 7.42
C THR A 289 -12.40 17.23 8.72
N ASN A 290 -12.52 16.13 9.46
CA ASN A 290 -11.63 15.81 10.56
C ASN A 290 -10.31 15.31 9.93
N SER A 291 -9.42 16.26 9.62
CA SER A 291 -8.00 15.95 9.40
C SER A 291 -7.47 15.41 10.71
N LEU A 292 -7.19 14.10 10.75
CA LEU A 292 -6.83 13.38 11.95
C LEU A 292 -5.35 13.63 12.27
N SER A 293 -5.08 14.32 13.37
CA SER A 293 -3.73 14.44 13.91
C SER A 293 -3.37 13.23 14.76
N LYS A 294 -2.24 12.64 14.43
CA LYS A 294 -1.55 11.61 15.21
C LYS A 294 -0.41 12.28 15.93
N ILE A 295 -0.45 12.26 17.26
CA ILE A 295 0.69 12.70 18.07
C ILE A 295 1.49 11.44 18.41
N SER A 296 2.78 11.45 18.07
CA SER A 296 3.69 10.39 18.52
C SER A 296 4.10 10.68 19.95
N ALA A 297 4.05 9.69 20.84
CA ALA A 297 4.53 9.84 22.21
C ALA A 297 6.08 9.85 22.19
N GLY A 298 6.69 11.03 22.34
CA GLY A 298 8.12 11.15 22.67
C GLY A 298 8.34 10.76 24.13
N GLY A 299 9.23 9.80 24.39
CA GLY A 299 9.54 9.29 25.72
C GLY A 299 10.83 9.88 26.27
N THR A 300 10.83 10.34 27.52
CA THR A 300 11.74 11.36 28.05
C THR A 300 13.22 11.03 28.30
N ASP A 301 13.77 9.85 27.96
CA ASP A 301 15.17 9.55 28.33
C ASP A 301 16.01 8.79 27.29
N SER A 302 15.48 8.46 26.11
CA SER A 302 16.27 7.82 25.05
C SER A 302 15.83 8.31 23.68
N PRO A 303 16.74 8.84 22.83
CA PRO A 303 16.42 9.30 21.47
C PRO A 303 16.19 8.09 20.56
N GLU A 304 15.14 7.34 20.84
CA GLU A 304 14.75 6.21 20.01
C GLU A 304 13.86 6.70 18.87
N PRO A 305 14.21 6.37 17.63
CA PRO A 305 13.46 6.85 16.48
C PRO A 305 12.04 6.29 16.41
N CYS A 306 11.07 7.16 16.15
CA CYS A 306 9.66 6.87 15.94
C CYS A 306 9.39 6.51 14.48
N CYS A 307 8.46 5.59 14.21
CA CYS A 307 8.08 5.19 12.85
C CYS A 307 6.81 5.87 12.36
N TYR A 308 6.87 6.43 11.16
CA TYR A 308 5.80 7.16 10.48
C TYR A 308 5.53 6.60 9.08
N LEU A 309 4.31 6.71 8.56
CA LEU A 309 4.03 6.38 7.16
C LEU A 309 4.67 7.42 6.23
N GLN A 310 5.04 7.04 5.01
CA GLN A 310 5.63 7.97 4.03
C GLN A 310 4.70 9.12 3.64
N GLU A 311 3.40 8.90 3.68
CA GLU A 311 2.35 9.85 3.34
C GLU A 311 1.97 10.76 4.52
N SER A 312 2.53 10.50 5.70
CA SER A 312 2.37 11.34 6.89
C SER A 312 2.81 12.76 6.60
N LEU A 313 2.02 13.75 7.01
CA LEU A 313 2.29 15.16 6.79
C LEU A 313 2.81 15.79 8.09
N PHE A 314 3.97 16.43 8.00
CA PHE A 314 4.68 17.09 9.09
C PHE A 314 4.64 18.60 8.90
N LEU A 315 4.42 19.36 9.96
CA LEU A 315 4.42 20.82 9.89
C LEU A 315 5.86 21.35 9.78
N ALA A 316 6.19 22.07 8.72
CA ALA A 316 7.50 22.69 8.53
C ALA A 316 7.64 23.97 9.36
N GLU A 317 8.87 24.25 9.85
CA GLU A 317 9.22 25.55 10.47
C GLU A 317 8.93 26.71 9.49
N ASP A 318 9.27 26.49 8.23
CA ASP A 318 9.02 27.37 7.10
C ASP A 318 7.50 27.44 6.81
N LYS A 319 6.85 28.50 7.29
CA LYS A 319 5.54 28.97 6.79
C LYS A 319 4.32 28.13 7.16
N GLY A 320 4.43 27.23 8.15
CA GLY A 320 3.30 26.39 8.56
C GLY A 320 2.79 25.49 7.44
N LYS A 321 3.66 25.16 6.47
CA LYS A 321 3.34 24.25 5.38
C LYS A 321 3.53 22.81 5.83
N TYR A 322 2.69 21.92 5.33
CA TYR A 322 2.87 20.49 5.56
C TYR A 322 3.83 19.89 4.54
N ILE A 323 4.84 19.17 5.01
CA ILE A 323 5.79 18.38 4.23
C ILE A 323 5.43 16.91 4.40
N PRO A 324 5.19 16.15 3.32
CA PRO A 324 4.99 14.73 3.44
C PRO A 324 6.28 14.02 3.85
N GLY A 325 6.16 12.91 4.58
CA GLY A 325 7.27 12.17 5.12
C GLY A 325 8.29 11.78 4.05
N PHE A 326 7.83 11.35 2.87
CA PHE A 326 8.71 10.97 1.76
C PHE A 326 9.59 12.13 1.25
N ALA A 327 9.24 13.38 1.56
CA ALA A 327 10.00 14.58 1.19
C ALA A 327 10.88 15.10 2.35
N LEU A 328 10.85 14.44 3.52
CA LEU A 328 11.79 14.73 4.60
C LEU A 328 13.18 14.21 4.24
N TYR A 329 14.19 14.99 4.62
CA TYR A 329 15.60 14.63 4.49
C TYR A 329 16.33 14.95 5.82
N GLU A 330 17.51 14.38 6.00
CA GLU A 330 18.35 14.65 7.18
C GLU A 330 18.67 16.15 7.30
N GLY A 331 18.41 16.73 8.47
CA GLY A 331 18.52 18.15 8.74
C GLY A 331 17.25 18.96 8.45
N CYS A 332 16.19 18.35 7.92
CA CYS A 332 14.87 18.99 7.85
C CYS A 332 14.45 19.50 9.23
N LYS A 333 13.85 20.68 9.25
CA LYS A 333 13.28 21.29 10.45
C LYS A 333 11.76 21.24 10.39
N ILE A 334 11.17 20.60 11.39
CA ILE A 334 9.72 20.48 11.54
C ILE A 334 9.32 21.00 12.92
N SER A 335 8.04 21.30 13.09
CA SER A 335 7.49 21.74 14.37
C SER A 335 6.98 20.56 15.18
N ALA A 336 7.42 20.45 16.43
CA ALA A 336 6.84 19.58 17.44
C ALA A 336 5.45 20.06 17.85
N ALA A 337 4.72 19.24 18.62
CA ALA A 337 3.36 19.53 19.09
C ALA A 337 3.28 20.76 20.01
N ASP A 338 4.36 21.11 20.71
CA ASP A 338 4.48 22.32 21.53
C ASP A 338 4.90 23.56 20.72
N GLY A 339 5.11 23.41 19.41
CA GLY A 339 5.61 24.45 18.52
C GLY A 339 7.13 24.58 18.47
N THR A 340 7.88 23.78 19.25
CA THR A 340 9.35 23.78 19.23
C THR A 340 9.85 23.22 17.90
N VAL A 341 10.87 23.87 17.32
CA VAL A 341 11.48 23.40 16.07
C VAL A 341 12.49 22.30 16.37
N ILE A 342 12.30 21.15 15.74
CA ILE A 342 13.12 19.95 15.89
C ILE A 342 13.76 19.56 14.56
N ARG A 343 14.92 18.91 14.61
CA ARG A 343 15.64 18.42 13.42
C ARG A 343 15.44 16.93 13.23
N VAL A 344 15.32 16.52 11.96
CA VAL A 344 15.30 15.12 11.54
C VAL A 344 16.74 14.63 11.35
N PRO A 345 17.32 13.77 12.21
CA PRO A 345 18.71 13.37 12.16
C PRO A 345 18.94 12.08 11.34
N GLU A 346 17.95 11.18 11.21
CA GLU A 346 18.15 9.91 10.49
C GLU A 346 16.83 9.38 9.92
N LEU A 347 16.92 8.68 8.78
CA LEU A 347 15.80 8.10 8.06
C LEU A 347 16.02 6.60 7.81
N HIS A 348 15.21 5.73 8.42
CA HIS A 348 15.23 4.30 8.07
C HIS A 348 13.94 3.85 7.41
N ARG A 349 14.07 2.87 6.51
CA ARG A 349 12.95 2.12 5.93
C ARG A 349 12.80 0.80 6.67
N ALA A 350 11.59 0.50 7.15
CA ALA A 350 11.26 -0.83 7.66
C ALA A 350 10.46 -1.62 6.62
N GLU A 351 10.66 -2.94 6.57
CA GLU A 351 10.01 -3.82 5.59
C GLU A 351 8.76 -4.52 6.14
N LYS A 352 8.53 -4.46 7.47
CA LYS A 352 7.46 -5.19 8.15
C LYS A 352 6.63 -4.25 9.00
N THR A 353 5.32 -4.46 8.99
CA THR A 353 4.37 -3.72 9.84
C THR A 353 3.42 -4.68 10.56
N LEU A 354 2.93 -4.27 11.72
CA LEU A 354 1.86 -4.88 12.48
C LEU A 354 0.59 -4.05 12.31
N ILE A 355 -0.54 -4.72 12.14
CA ILE A 355 -1.87 -4.12 12.18
C ILE A 355 -2.49 -4.50 13.52
N LEU A 356 -2.63 -3.51 14.39
CA LEU A 356 -3.24 -3.61 15.70
C LEU A 356 -4.69 -3.18 15.61
N ARG A 357 -5.59 -3.94 16.23
CA ARG A 357 -7.02 -3.60 16.33
C ARG A 357 -7.46 -3.56 17.79
N ALA A 358 -8.12 -2.49 18.19
CA ALA A 358 -8.69 -2.31 19.53
C ALA A 358 -10.08 -1.69 19.40
N GLY A 359 -11.14 -2.48 19.60
CA GLY A 359 -12.51 -2.07 19.27
C GLY A 359 -12.69 -1.79 17.77
N SER A 360 -13.20 -0.61 17.44
CA SER A 360 -13.32 -0.06 16.08
C SER A 360 -12.02 0.57 15.57
N ALA A 361 -10.99 0.67 16.42
CA ALA A 361 -9.76 1.34 16.08
C ALA A 361 -8.75 0.45 15.38
N VAL A 362 -8.08 0.99 14.37
CA VAL A 362 -7.05 0.29 13.60
C VAL A 362 -5.77 1.12 13.54
N LEU A 363 -4.66 0.51 13.93
CA LEU A 363 -3.35 1.14 13.92
C LEU A 363 -2.34 0.24 13.19
N GLN A 364 -1.73 0.75 12.12
CA GLN A 364 -0.65 0.08 11.41
C GLN A 364 0.69 0.72 11.77
N VAL A 365 1.59 -0.07 12.36
CA VAL A 365 2.87 0.40 12.95
C VAL A 365 3.99 -0.61 12.70
N THR A 366 5.24 -0.26 12.97
CA THR A 366 6.35 -1.21 12.95
C THR A 366 6.39 -2.07 14.22
N PRO A 367 7.02 -3.25 14.20
CA PRO A 367 7.20 -4.10 15.38
C PRO A 367 7.80 -3.40 16.61
N ASP A 368 8.74 -2.48 16.38
CA ASP A 368 9.46 -1.72 17.41
C ASP A 368 8.74 -0.43 17.84
N HIS A 369 7.60 -0.09 17.21
CA HIS A 369 6.84 1.10 17.57
C HIS A 369 6.30 0.97 19.00
N ARG A 370 6.54 1.98 19.83
CA ARG A 370 6.13 1.96 21.24
C ARG A 370 4.66 2.36 21.38
N ILE A 371 3.88 1.51 22.04
CA ILE A 371 2.46 1.72 22.30
C ILE A 371 2.26 2.05 23.78
N PRO A 372 1.61 3.18 24.10
CA PRO A 372 1.30 3.56 25.47
C PRO A 372 0.18 2.67 26.04
N LEU A 373 0.43 2.14 27.24
CA LEU A 373 -0.52 1.37 28.03
C LEU A 373 -1.24 2.25 29.04
N PRO A 374 -2.42 1.84 29.53
CA PRO A 374 -3.12 2.55 30.61
C PRO A 374 -2.34 2.66 31.94
N THR A 375 -1.29 1.87 32.12
CA THR A 375 -0.55 1.75 33.40
C THR A 375 0.44 2.87 33.65
N GLY A 376 1.03 3.44 32.62
CA GLY A 376 2.34 4.09 32.79
C GLY A 376 3.15 4.02 31.54
N ASP A 377 3.15 2.78 31.07
CA ASP A 377 4.29 2.23 30.43
C ASP A 377 4.11 2.30 28.93
N THR A 378 5.23 2.26 28.23
CA THR A 378 5.23 2.08 26.78
C THR A 378 5.81 0.71 26.48
N VAL A 379 5.15 -0.04 25.60
CA VAL A 379 5.55 -1.39 25.22
C VAL A 379 5.68 -1.46 23.70
N PRO A 380 6.74 -2.09 23.14
CA PRO A 380 6.84 -2.32 21.71
C PRO A 380 5.64 -3.07 21.13
N ALA A 381 5.23 -2.72 19.92
CA ALA A 381 4.04 -3.27 19.28
C ALA A 381 4.09 -4.81 19.12
N ASP A 382 5.28 -5.39 18.93
CA ASP A 382 5.47 -6.85 18.82
C ASP A 382 5.34 -7.62 20.13
N MET A 383 5.45 -6.93 21.26
CA MET A 383 5.26 -7.47 22.59
C MET A 383 3.79 -7.47 23.03
N LEU A 384 2.93 -6.73 22.34
CA LEU A 384 1.50 -6.70 22.63
C LEU A 384 0.83 -8.05 22.38
N ARG A 385 -0.20 -8.34 23.19
CA ARG A 385 -0.99 -9.57 23.10
C ARG A 385 -2.47 -9.24 22.99
N ILE A 386 -3.23 -10.08 22.29
CA ILE A 386 -4.69 -9.98 22.24
C ILE A 386 -5.25 -10.07 23.66
N GLY A 387 -6.19 -9.19 24.00
CA GLY A 387 -6.76 -9.02 25.33
C GLY A 387 -6.04 -7.99 26.21
N GLN A 388 -4.85 -7.53 25.84
CA GLN A 388 -4.15 -6.45 26.55
C GLN A 388 -4.82 -5.11 26.27
N GLU A 389 -4.95 -4.26 27.29
CA GLU A 389 -5.52 -2.91 27.14
C GLU A 389 -4.48 -1.93 26.62
N VAL A 390 -4.87 -1.13 25.63
CA VAL A 390 -4.10 -0.02 25.06
C VAL A 390 -4.93 1.26 25.13
N MET A 391 -4.27 2.41 25.14
CA MET A 391 -4.98 3.70 25.20
C MET A 391 -5.50 4.11 23.83
N VAL A 392 -6.83 4.16 23.66
CA VAL A 392 -7.50 4.64 22.44
C VAL A 392 -8.27 5.91 22.75
N GLN A 393 -7.85 7.07 22.25
CA GLN A 393 -8.50 8.37 22.52
C GLN A 393 -8.73 8.59 24.04
N ASN A 394 -7.69 8.35 24.84
CA ASN A 394 -7.74 8.41 26.31
C ASN A 394 -8.66 7.38 26.99
N THR A 395 -9.17 6.38 26.26
CA THR A 395 -9.99 5.30 26.78
C THR A 395 -9.23 3.97 26.71
N PRO A 396 -8.99 3.29 27.84
CA PRO A 396 -8.44 1.93 27.84
C PRO A 396 -9.33 0.99 27.02
N THR A 397 -8.75 0.36 26.00
CA THR A 397 -9.49 -0.51 25.08
C THR A 397 -8.69 -1.79 24.84
N GLN A 398 -9.34 -2.95 24.95
CA GLN A 398 -8.68 -4.23 24.72
C GLN A 398 -8.32 -4.45 23.25
N LEU A 399 -7.10 -4.91 22.99
CA LEU A 399 -6.66 -5.38 21.70
C LEU A 399 -7.45 -6.63 21.29
N THR A 400 -8.11 -6.57 20.14
CA THR A 400 -8.88 -7.66 19.55
C THR A 400 -8.10 -8.43 18.49
N SER A 401 -7.13 -7.78 17.82
CA SER A 401 -6.26 -8.43 16.83
C SER A 401 -4.86 -7.81 16.80
N VAL A 402 -3.88 -8.67 16.53
CA VAL A 402 -2.48 -8.31 16.26
C VAL A 402 -2.04 -9.12 15.04
N GLU A 403 -2.02 -8.49 13.87
CA GLU A 403 -1.72 -9.14 12.59
C GLU A 403 -0.39 -8.66 12.03
N LEU A 404 0.50 -9.59 11.69
CA LEU A 404 1.72 -9.25 10.94
C LEU A 404 1.38 -9.07 9.47
N SER A 405 1.54 -7.85 8.96
CA SER A 405 1.42 -7.57 7.53
C SER A 405 2.73 -7.90 6.83
N SER A 406 2.68 -8.88 5.93
CA SER A 406 3.78 -9.24 5.03
C SER A 406 3.89 -8.29 3.83
N VAL A 407 2.94 -7.37 3.67
CA VAL A 407 3.00 -6.36 2.62
C VAL A 407 4.10 -5.37 3.03
N PRO A 408 5.17 -5.21 2.22
CA PRO A 408 6.21 -4.24 2.52
C PRO A 408 5.58 -2.85 2.44
N VAL A 409 5.54 -2.17 3.59
CA VAL A 409 5.10 -0.78 3.67
C VAL A 409 6.33 0.05 3.97
N ASN A 410 6.59 1.02 3.11
CA ASN A 410 7.68 1.95 3.37
C ASN A 410 7.26 2.89 4.51
N VAL A 411 7.85 2.65 5.67
CA VAL A 411 7.77 3.56 6.82
C VAL A 411 9.06 4.36 6.93
N LEU A 412 8.98 5.48 7.63
CA LEU A 412 10.08 6.38 7.92
C LEU A 412 10.32 6.32 9.43
N LYS A 413 11.47 5.79 9.81
CA LYS A 413 11.96 5.80 11.19
C LYS A 413 12.71 7.11 11.39
N LEU A 414 12.07 8.06 12.06
CA LEU A 414 12.56 9.40 12.35
C LEU A 414 12.89 9.49 13.84
N ALA A 415 14.14 9.76 14.18
CA ALA A 415 14.46 10.36 15.48
C ALA A 415 14.24 11.88 15.39
N PHE A 416 14.13 12.55 16.53
CA PHE A 416 14.13 14.00 16.58
C PHE A 416 15.15 14.48 17.60
N ASP A 417 15.71 15.67 17.37
CA ASP A 417 16.61 16.33 18.30
C ASP A 417 16.15 17.78 18.54
N PRO A 418 15.63 18.11 19.74
CA PRO A 418 15.31 17.19 20.85
C PRO A 418 14.18 16.20 20.51
N ASP A 419 14.13 15.07 21.22
CA ASP A 419 13.09 14.04 21.06
C ASP A 419 11.77 14.50 21.68
N LEU A 420 11.02 15.30 20.92
CA LEU A 420 9.74 15.87 21.31
C LEU A 420 8.60 15.24 20.50
N PRO A 421 7.38 15.13 21.08
CA PRO A 421 6.22 14.64 20.37
C PRO A 421 5.92 15.50 19.15
N VAL A 422 5.71 14.86 18.01
CA VAL A 422 5.41 15.54 16.73
C VAL A 422 3.97 15.28 16.34
N GLU A 423 3.26 16.35 16.01
CA GLU A 423 1.92 16.26 15.43
C GLU A 423 2.03 15.91 13.94
N VAL A 424 1.39 14.82 13.55
CA VAL A 424 1.47 14.27 12.20
C VAL A 424 0.07 14.07 11.66
N LEU A 425 -0.25 14.67 10.51
CA LEU A 425 -1.52 14.43 9.84
C LEU A 425 -1.40 13.23 8.91
N VAL A 426 -2.32 12.28 9.00
CA VAL A 426 -2.40 11.19 8.01
C VAL A 426 -3.50 11.52 7.01
N PRO A 427 -3.18 11.78 5.73
CA PRO A 427 -4.18 12.15 4.75
C PRO A 427 -5.14 10.98 4.53
N LEU A 428 -6.44 11.25 4.70
CA LEU A 428 -7.50 10.30 4.39
C LEU A 428 -7.37 9.81 2.93
N PRO A 429 -7.68 8.53 2.62
CA PRO A 429 -7.54 7.99 1.26
C PRO A 429 -8.19 8.86 0.17
N ALA A 430 -9.32 9.49 0.47
CA ALA A 430 -10.00 10.41 -0.45
C ALA A 430 -9.15 11.63 -0.84
N ILE A 431 -8.35 12.16 0.11
CA ILE A 431 -7.48 13.32 -0.06
C ILE A 431 -6.17 12.95 -0.77
N GLN A 432 -5.69 11.71 -0.60
CA GLN A 432 -4.45 11.23 -1.22
C GLN A 432 -4.48 11.34 -2.76
N SER A 433 -5.67 11.17 -3.37
CA SER A 433 -5.87 11.31 -4.82
C SER A 433 -5.58 12.72 -5.37
N LYS A 434 -5.69 13.75 -4.52
CA LYS A 434 -5.39 15.16 -4.87
C LYS A 434 -3.96 15.56 -4.51
N VAL A 435 -3.44 15.09 -3.38
CA VAL A 435 -2.07 15.43 -2.91
C VAL A 435 -1.01 14.93 -3.88
N LYS A 436 -1.16 13.71 -4.44
CA LYS A 436 -0.20 13.19 -5.45
C LYS A 436 -0.02 14.12 -6.64
N ARG A 437 -1.11 14.71 -7.17
CA ARG A 437 -1.04 15.63 -8.31
C ARG A 437 -0.31 16.94 -7.97
N ALA A 438 -0.56 17.49 -6.79
CA ALA A 438 0.05 18.75 -6.36
C ALA A 438 1.57 18.62 -6.12
N CYS A 439 2.04 17.46 -5.63
CA CYS A 439 3.48 17.20 -5.47
C CYS A 439 4.18 16.92 -6.81
N GLU A 440 3.51 16.27 -7.76
CA GLU A 440 4.07 15.96 -9.09
C GLU A 440 4.16 17.21 -9.99
N GLU A 441 3.22 18.16 -9.88
CA GLU A 441 3.22 19.39 -10.68
C GLU A 441 4.18 20.48 -10.17
N GLY A 442 4.71 20.34 -8.94
CA GLY A 442 5.56 21.35 -8.29
C GLY A 442 7.03 20.95 -8.04
N ALA A 443 7.42 19.70 -8.28
CA ALA A 443 8.79 19.26 -8.06
C ALA A 443 9.68 19.55 -9.29
N PRO A 444 10.72 20.40 -9.20
CA PRO A 444 11.69 20.48 -10.27
C PRO A 444 12.40 19.14 -10.39
N ALA A 445 12.23 18.48 -11.53
CA ALA A 445 12.93 17.24 -11.88
C ALA A 445 14.45 17.50 -11.93
N GLN A 446 15.15 17.33 -10.81
CA GLN A 446 16.61 17.24 -10.77
C GLN A 446 17.06 16.11 -9.84
N LEU A 447 17.01 14.90 -10.38
CA LEU A 447 17.82 13.77 -9.93
C LEU A 447 18.49 13.22 -11.19
N GLY A 448 19.69 13.72 -11.52
CA GLY A 448 20.46 13.14 -12.64
C GLY A 448 21.55 13.96 -13.33
N ALA A 449 22.11 15.03 -12.74
CA ALA A 449 23.30 15.67 -13.32
C ALA A 449 24.48 15.66 -12.32
N PRO A 450 25.67 15.19 -12.72
CA PRO A 450 26.87 15.36 -11.91
C PRO A 450 27.24 16.84 -11.85
N PHE A 451 27.45 17.36 -10.65
CA PHE A 451 27.99 18.70 -10.42
C PHE A 451 29.31 18.86 -11.21
N PRO A 452 29.42 19.82 -12.16
CA PRO A 452 30.72 20.23 -12.64
C PRO A 452 31.35 21.09 -11.54
N GLY A 453 32.46 20.59 -10.99
CA GLY A 453 33.26 21.30 -10.01
C GLY A 453 33.73 22.64 -10.52
N GLY A 454 33.73 23.65 -9.64
CA GLY A 454 34.25 24.97 -9.96
C GLY A 454 33.82 26.09 -9.01
N PHE A 455 33.78 25.86 -7.70
CA PHE A 455 33.73 26.99 -6.76
C PHE A 455 35.11 27.65 -6.71
N GLN A 456 35.26 28.73 -7.46
CA GLN A 456 36.37 29.68 -7.28
C GLN A 456 36.12 30.48 -6.00
N HIS A 457 37.08 30.42 -5.07
CA HIS A 457 37.15 31.33 -3.94
C HIS A 457 37.22 32.79 -4.42
N PRO A 458 36.49 33.73 -3.79
CA PRO A 458 36.75 35.14 -3.99
C PRO A 458 38.13 35.48 -3.43
N ARG A 459 39.01 36.01 -4.28
CA ARG A 459 40.27 36.64 -3.86
C ARG A 459 39.94 37.80 -2.92
N HIS A 460 40.33 37.67 -1.66
CA HIS A 460 40.47 38.81 -0.76
C HIS A 460 41.53 39.75 -1.36
N GLY A 461 41.11 40.99 -1.62
CA GLY A 461 41.98 42.05 -2.07
C GLY A 461 42.91 42.51 -0.95
N ASP A 462 44.18 42.61 -1.30
CA ASP A 462 45.22 43.29 -0.53
C ASP A 462 44.89 44.79 -0.46
N GLY A 463 44.58 45.27 0.74
CA GLY A 463 44.42 46.68 1.07
C GLY A 463 45.24 47.00 2.32
N LEU A 464 46.52 47.31 2.11
CA LEU A 464 47.42 47.87 3.13
C LEU A 464 46.95 49.27 3.55
N PRO A 465 46.83 49.58 4.85
CA PRO A 465 46.93 50.95 5.34
C PRO A 465 48.37 51.25 5.79
N GLY A 466 48.85 52.40 5.35
CA GLY A 466 50.19 52.91 5.66
C GLY A 466 50.39 53.20 7.14
N LEU A 467 51.57 52.85 7.61
CA LEU A 467 52.14 53.32 8.86
C LEU A 467 52.63 54.75 8.67
N SER A 468 52.01 55.70 9.37
CA SER A 468 52.66 56.94 9.79
C SER A 468 53.00 56.79 11.27
N LEU A 469 54.30 56.73 11.58
CA LEU A 469 54.79 56.91 12.94
C LEU A 469 55.93 57.91 12.88
N THR A 470 55.67 59.01 13.56
CA THR A 470 56.58 60.07 13.94
C THR A 470 57.83 59.54 14.64
N ARG A 471 58.95 60.15 14.22
CA ARG A 471 60.22 60.41 14.91
C ARG A 471 61.30 59.32 14.89
#